data_AF-A0A1V4XMW4-F1
#
_entry.id   AF-A0A1V4XMW4-F1
#
_cell.length_a   1.000
_cell.length_b   1.000
_cell.length_c   1.000
_cell.angle_alpha   90.00
_cell.angle_beta   90.00
_cell.angle_gamma   90.00
#
_symmetry.space_group_name_H-M   'P 1'
#
loop_
_entity.id
_entity.type
_entity.pdbx_description
1 polymer ?
#
loop_
_entity_poly.entity_id
_entity_poly.type
_entity_poly.pdbx_seq_one_letter_code
_entity_poly.pdbx_strand_id
1 'polypeptide(L)'
;MLNSEGKGSINRDFLAGIIISSLLFIFPAAFPRLSSFLFFLLPLPIIFYYSKLGRALGIVVVLTTLVASVFASASLGRTEISPLLCLLGFLGVIIAEVLRKRLSIEKAILSSIVALMIPGLILISFSILRTGEAPWQSGEVYLANAILENAKTYSEMGFPPEQVNQIKDNAKQIAATLINILPALVLVNIAFCVWLNLLAARTTFHRQRLYFPDFGDLSRWKSPDKLVWLVIVSGGMLLIPDERVFYAALNALIICFFIYLLQGLAIISFFFRKKNIPVILRTIFYVLLAFQPIFTLLVIAVGLFDLWLDFRKFNVTMDGSAA
;
A
#
# COMPACT_ATOMS: atom_id res chain seq x y z
N MET A 1 -13.18 31.79 31.74
CA MET A 1 -12.31 30.66 32.18
C MET A 1 -12.40 29.41 31.30
N LEU A 2 -13.36 29.27 30.37
CA LEU A 2 -13.44 28.17 29.39
C LEU A 2 -12.40 28.17 28.24
N ASN A 3 -11.42 29.10 28.25
CA ASN A 3 -10.54 29.35 27.09
C ASN A 3 -9.06 28.97 27.33
N SER A 4 -8.66 28.63 28.56
CA SER A 4 -7.29 28.18 28.88
C SER A 4 -7.13 26.67 28.75
N GLU A 5 -8.12 25.87 29.17
CA GLU A 5 -8.07 24.41 29.10
C GLU A 5 -8.09 23.90 27.65
N GLY A 6 -8.93 24.48 26.79
CA GLY A 6 -8.98 24.16 25.36
C GLY A 6 -7.72 24.57 24.60
N LYS A 7 -7.10 25.71 24.96
CA LYS A 7 -5.81 26.14 24.39
C LYS A 7 -4.66 25.23 24.84
N GLY A 8 -4.66 24.81 26.11
CA GLY A 8 -3.68 23.87 26.65
C GLY A 8 -3.73 22.50 25.97
N SER A 9 -4.93 21.97 25.71
CA SER A 9 -5.08 20.70 24.99
C SER A 9 -4.65 20.79 23.53
N ILE A 10 -4.99 21.89 22.84
CA ILE A 10 -4.58 22.11 21.44
C ILE A 10 -3.05 22.21 21.32
N ASN A 11 -2.39 22.95 22.22
CA ASN A 11 -0.94 23.08 22.21
C ASN A 11 -0.24 21.75 22.46
N ARG A 12 -0.76 20.94 23.40
CA ARG A 12 -0.23 19.59 23.67
C ARG A 12 -0.39 18.68 22.46
N ASP A 13 -1.56 18.67 21.84
CA ASP A 13 -1.83 17.83 20.66
C ASP A 13 -1.00 18.28 19.44
N PHE A 14 -0.77 19.58 19.30
CA PHE A 14 0.10 20.15 18.27
C PHE A 14 1.56 19.72 18.44
N LEU A 15 2.12 19.88 19.65
CA LEU A 15 3.48 19.44 19.96
C LEU A 15 3.63 17.92 19.81
N ALA A 16 2.67 17.16 20.32
CA ALA A 16 2.64 15.71 20.15
C ALA A 16 2.59 15.32 18.66
N GLY A 17 1.82 16.06 17.85
CA GLY A 17 1.76 15.89 16.41
C GLY A 17 3.09 16.05 15.72
N ILE A 18 3.82 17.13 16.02
CA ILE A 18 5.16 17.37 15.48
C ILE A 18 6.11 16.27 15.91
N ILE A 19 6.20 15.99 17.21
CA ILE A 19 7.19 15.05 17.77
C ILE A 19 6.94 13.64 17.24
N ILE A 20 5.72 13.12 17.36
CA ILE A 20 5.40 11.74 16.96
C ILE A 20 5.54 11.56 15.45
N SER A 21 5.01 12.50 14.66
CA SER A 21 5.10 12.40 13.20
C SER A 21 6.55 12.49 12.73
N SER A 22 7.33 13.43 13.27
CA SER A 22 8.75 13.60 12.92
C SER A 22 9.57 12.37 13.30
N LEU A 23 9.41 11.84 14.52
CA LEU A 23 10.12 10.63 14.95
C LEU A 23 9.80 9.43 14.04
N LEU A 24 8.53 9.23 13.69
CA LEU A 24 8.13 8.14 12.80
C LEU A 24 8.69 8.33 11.38
N PHE A 25 8.71 9.54 10.83
CA PHE A 25 9.26 9.80 9.50
C PHE A 25 10.79 9.78 9.44
N ILE A 26 11.47 10.07 10.54
CA ILE A 26 12.94 9.97 10.65
C ILE A 26 13.36 8.52 10.84
N PHE A 27 12.55 7.68 11.48
CA PHE A 27 12.88 6.28 11.79
C PHE A 27 13.36 5.46 10.58
N PRO A 28 12.72 5.49 9.40
CA PRO A 28 13.22 4.80 8.21
C PRO A 28 14.62 5.23 7.77
N ALA A 29 14.95 6.51 7.93
CA ALA A 29 16.28 7.02 7.62
C ALA A 29 17.31 6.57 8.65
N ALA A 30 16.94 6.29 9.90
CA ALA A 30 17.85 5.74 10.92
C ALA A 30 18.01 4.21 10.81
N PHE A 31 16.90 3.48 10.63
CA PHE A 31 16.85 2.01 10.70
C PHE A 31 16.19 1.37 9.45
N PRO A 32 16.84 1.35 8.28
CA PRO A 32 16.23 0.91 7.02
C PRO A 32 15.77 -0.54 7.02
N ARG A 33 16.51 -1.42 7.71
CA ARG A 33 16.18 -2.84 7.80
C ARG A 33 14.91 -3.11 8.60
N LEU A 34 14.59 -2.24 9.57
CA LEU A 34 13.41 -2.39 10.43
C LEU A 34 12.19 -1.64 9.88
N SER A 35 12.37 -0.75 8.89
CA SER A 35 11.33 0.17 8.44
C SER A 35 10.43 -0.37 7.32
N SER A 36 10.73 -1.54 6.73
CA SER A 36 10.01 -2.09 5.57
C SER A 36 8.49 -2.09 5.74
N PHE A 37 7.98 -2.54 6.90
CA PHE A 37 6.54 -2.52 7.19
C PHE A 37 6.03 -1.17 7.70
N LEU A 38 6.92 -0.36 8.28
CA LEU A 38 6.56 0.94 8.84
C LEU A 38 6.16 1.94 7.76
N PHE A 39 6.76 1.84 6.55
CA PHE A 39 6.44 2.73 5.43
C PHE A 39 4.94 2.79 5.12
N PHE A 40 4.25 1.64 5.18
CA PHE A 40 2.81 1.57 4.91
C PHE A 40 1.96 2.28 5.97
N LEU A 41 2.49 2.51 7.17
CA LEU A 41 1.79 3.16 8.28
C LEU A 41 2.28 4.59 8.56
N LEU A 42 3.28 5.10 7.82
CA LEU A 42 3.76 6.47 7.95
C LEU A 42 2.67 7.54 7.68
N PRO A 43 1.72 7.36 6.74
CA PRO A 43 0.64 8.34 6.58
C PRO A 43 -0.26 8.47 7.81
N LEU A 44 -0.35 7.44 8.66
CA LEU A 44 -1.28 7.37 9.80
C LEU A 44 -1.14 8.52 10.82
N PRO A 45 0.04 8.86 11.37
CA PRO A 45 0.20 10.01 12.27
C PRO A 45 -0.24 11.32 11.60
N ILE A 46 0.09 11.51 10.31
CA ILE A 46 -0.35 12.68 9.56
C ILE A 46 -1.88 12.72 9.44
N ILE A 47 -2.51 11.59 9.05
CA ILE A 47 -3.98 11.49 8.95
C ILE A 47 -4.63 11.88 10.27
N PHE A 48 -4.11 11.36 11.39
CA PHE A 48 -4.64 11.60 12.72
C PHE A 48 -4.52 13.06 13.15
N TYR A 49 -3.31 13.63 13.14
CA TYR A 49 -3.09 14.99 13.62
C TYR A 49 -3.67 16.05 12.69
N TYR A 50 -3.66 15.82 11.38
CA TYR A 50 -4.32 16.70 10.41
C TYR A 50 -5.85 16.73 10.61
N SER A 51 -6.45 15.58 10.92
CA SER A 51 -7.89 15.48 11.18
C SER A 51 -8.26 16.08 12.54
N LYS A 52 -7.43 15.87 13.56
CA LYS A 52 -7.66 16.33 14.94
C LYS A 52 -7.46 17.83 15.13
N LEU A 53 -6.41 18.41 14.54
CA LEU A 53 -6.03 19.82 14.75
C LEU A 53 -6.65 20.78 13.72
N GLY A 54 -7.33 20.26 12.70
CA GLY A 54 -7.86 21.03 11.58
C GLY A 54 -6.78 21.38 10.54
N ARG A 55 -7.21 22.00 9.42
CA ARG A 55 -6.34 22.23 8.25
C ARG A 55 -5.11 23.09 8.55
N ALA A 56 -5.30 24.23 9.22
CA ALA A 56 -4.21 25.19 9.43
C ALA A 56 -3.06 24.59 10.25
N LEU A 57 -3.35 24.11 11.46
CA LEU A 57 -2.36 23.48 12.33
C LEU A 57 -1.87 22.14 11.76
N GLY A 58 -2.74 21.37 11.10
CA GLY A 58 -2.38 20.11 10.44
C GLY A 58 -1.34 20.29 9.34
N ILE A 59 -1.47 21.33 8.49
CA ILE A 59 -0.47 21.66 7.46
C ILE A 59 0.86 21.99 8.11
N VAL A 60 0.87 22.77 9.20
CA VAL A 60 2.11 23.09 9.91
C VAL A 60 2.79 21.82 10.43
N VAL A 61 2.05 20.89 11.05
CA VAL A 61 2.59 19.60 11.52
C VAL A 61 3.22 18.82 10.35
N VAL A 62 2.54 18.76 9.21
CA VAL A 62 3.04 18.06 8.01
C VAL A 62 4.33 18.70 7.51
N LEU A 63 4.34 20.02 7.31
CA LEU A 63 5.51 20.74 6.81
C LEU A 63 6.71 20.59 7.74
N THR A 64 6.52 20.73 9.06
CA THR A 64 7.59 20.54 10.03
C THR A 64 8.11 19.10 10.02
N THR A 65 7.21 18.12 9.90
CA THR A 65 7.58 16.69 9.83
C THR A 65 8.41 16.41 8.59
N LEU A 66 7.97 16.91 7.42
CA LEU A 66 8.67 16.72 6.16
C LEU A 66 10.04 17.39 6.18
N VAL A 67 10.13 18.65 6.60
CA VAL A 67 11.41 19.37 6.71
C VAL A 67 12.38 18.65 7.65
N ALA A 68 11.92 18.24 8.84
CA ALA A 68 12.74 17.48 9.78
C ALA A 68 13.21 16.14 9.21
N SER A 69 12.32 15.42 8.52
CA SER A 69 12.64 14.12 7.92
C SER A 69 13.65 14.21 6.78
N VAL A 70 13.52 15.23 5.91
CA VAL A 70 14.45 15.49 4.79
C VAL A 70 15.81 15.95 5.31
N PHE A 71 15.82 16.80 6.34
CA PHE A 71 17.08 17.21 6.96
C PHE A 71 17.80 16.03 7.63
N ALA A 72 17.06 15.18 8.36
CA ALA A 72 17.62 14.00 9.02
C ALA A 72 18.09 12.94 8.01
N SER A 73 17.36 12.71 6.92
CA SER A 73 17.82 11.80 5.87
C SER A 73 19.08 12.32 5.17
N ALA A 74 19.18 13.63 4.94
CA ALA A 74 20.37 14.26 4.38
C ALA A 74 21.58 14.16 5.32
N SER A 75 21.41 14.41 6.63
CA SER A 75 22.51 14.32 7.60
C SER A 75 23.04 12.89 7.79
N LEU A 76 22.19 11.88 7.54
CA LEU A 76 22.56 10.46 7.55
C LEU A 76 23.09 9.96 6.20
N GLY A 77 23.23 10.84 5.18
CA GLY A 77 23.69 10.46 3.84
C GLY A 77 22.69 9.60 3.04
N ARG A 78 21.41 9.66 3.39
CA ARG A 78 20.32 8.84 2.82
C ARG A 78 19.30 9.70 2.07
N THR A 79 19.77 10.57 1.19
CA THR A 79 18.93 11.51 0.44
C THR A 79 17.90 10.83 -0.48
N GLU A 80 18.19 9.61 -0.95
CA GLU A 80 17.34 8.85 -1.88
C GLU A 80 15.94 8.52 -1.33
N ILE A 81 15.78 8.46 0.00
CA ILE A 81 14.48 8.14 0.62
C ILE A 81 13.55 9.36 0.71
N SER A 82 14.09 10.58 0.59
CA SER A 82 13.37 11.83 0.82
C SER A 82 12.14 12.00 -0.09
N PRO A 83 12.19 11.71 -1.41
CA PRO A 83 11.01 11.79 -2.27
C PRO A 83 9.88 10.87 -1.82
N LEU A 84 10.20 9.66 -1.38
CA LEU A 84 9.22 8.71 -0.86
C LEU A 84 8.57 9.22 0.44
N LEU A 85 9.35 9.76 1.37
CA LEU A 85 8.82 10.35 2.61
C LEU A 85 7.88 11.52 2.31
N CYS A 86 8.24 12.39 1.36
CA CYS A 86 7.36 13.46 0.91
C CYS A 86 6.03 12.93 0.37
N LEU A 87 6.06 11.93 -0.52
CA LEU A 87 4.85 11.30 -1.06
C LEU A 87 3.97 10.69 0.02
N LEU A 88 4.54 10.02 1.01
CA LEU A 88 3.78 9.44 2.12
C LEU A 88 3.18 10.51 3.05
N GLY A 89 3.87 11.63 3.25
CA GLY A 89 3.32 12.79 3.95
C GLY A 89 2.14 13.41 3.20
N PHE A 90 2.27 13.60 1.88
CA PHE A 90 1.15 14.07 1.04
C PHE A 90 -0.02 13.08 1.04
N LEU A 91 0.26 11.77 0.97
CA LEU A 91 -0.76 10.73 1.04
C LEU A 91 -1.56 10.81 2.35
N GLY A 92 -0.90 11.10 3.47
CA GLY A 92 -1.57 11.30 4.75
C GLY A 92 -2.55 12.47 4.74
N VAL A 93 -2.16 13.59 4.14
CA VAL A 93 -3.05 14.76 3.95
C VAL A 93 -4.22 14.43 3.02
N ILE A 94 -3.93 13.76 1.90
CA ILE A 94 -4.93 13.35 0.91
C ILE A 94 -5.99 12.45 1.57
N ILE A 95 -5.58 11.41 2.29
CA ILE A 95 -6.49 10.50 2.98
C ILE A 95 -7.34 11.26 4.01
N ALA A 96 -6.73 12.17 4.79
CA ALA A 96 -7.46 12.99 5.77
C ALA A 96 -8.54 13.87 5.12
N GLU A 97 -8.27 14.46 3.96
CA GLU A 97 -9.24 15.25 3.21
C GLU A 97 -10.33 14.39 2.56
N VAL A 98 -9.97 13.20 2.06
CA VAL A 98 -10.91 12.23 1.50
C VAL A 98 -11.89 11.73 2.57
N LEU A 99 -11.42 11.48 3.80
CA LEU A 99 -12.26 11.07 4.93
C LEU A 99 -13.33 12.13 5.28
N ARG A 100 -13.13 13.41 4.96
CA ARG A 100 -14.15 14.45 5.18
C ARG A 100 -15.29 14.41 4.16
N LYS A 101 -15.05 13.84 2.96
CA LYS A 101 -15.98 13.87 1.82
C LYS A 101 -17.07 12.79 1.84
N ARG A 102 -17.13 11.94 2.88
CA ARG A 102 -18.14 10.86 3.03
C ARG A 102 -18.29 9.96 1.79
N LEU A 103 -17.17 9.66 1.13
CA LEU A 103 -17.15 8.82 -0.07
C LEU A 103 -17.30 7.34 0.30
N SER A 104 -17.70 6.51 -0.66
CA SER A 104 -17.57 5.04 -0.52
C SER A 104 -16.09 4.64 -0.48
N ILE A 105 -15.78 3.44 0.00
CA ILE A 105 -14.38 3.00 0.15
C ILE A 105 -13.64 2.96 -1.19
N GLU A 106 -14.31 2.55 -2.28
CA GLU A 106 -13.74 2.50 -3.63
C GLU A 106 -13.39 3.91 -4.11
N LYS A 107 -14.32 4.86 -3.94
CA LYS A 107 -14.10 6.26 -4.30
C LYS A 107 -13.01 6.89 -3.44
N ALA A 108 -12.92 6.53 -2.15
CA ALA A 108 -11.88 7.00 -1.25
C ALA A 108 -10.48 6.53 -1.70
N ILE A 109 -10.34 5.24 -2.04
CA ILE A 109 -9.08 4.68 -2.54
C ILE A 109 -8.72 5.30 -3.90
N LEU A 110 -9.66 5.32 -4.85
CA LEU A 110 -9.42 5.84 -6.20
C LEU A 110 -9.06 7.32 -6.18
N SER A 111 -9.79 8.13 -5.40
CA SER A 111 -9.48 9.57 -5.26
C SER A 111 -8.13 9.81 -4.61
N SER A 112 -7.71 8.96 -3.65
CA SER A 112 -6.39 9.05 -3.04
C SER A 112 -5.28 8.71 -4.04
N ILE A 113 -5.46 7.67 -4.86
CA ILE A 113 -4.52 7.30 -5.93
C ILE A 113 -4.37 8.46 -6.91
N VAL A 114 -5.48 8.95 -7.46
CA VAL A 114 -5.47 10.04 -8.46
C VAL A 114 -4.85 11.31 -7.89
N ALA A 115 -5.17 11.67 -6.64
CA ALA A 115 -4.60 12.85 -6.00
C ALA A 115 -3.09 12.72 -5.75
N LEU A 116 -2.58 11.52 -5.44
CA LEU A 116 -1.15 11.29 -5.21
C LEU A 116 -0.34 11.27 -6.51
N MET A 117 -0.96 10.99 -7.66
CA MET A 117 -0.28 11.06 -8.96
C MET A 117 0.25 12.46 -9.25
N ILE A 118 -0.43 13.52 -8.80
CA ILE A 118 -0.01 14.91 -9.04
C ILE A 118 1.39 15.20 -8.42
N PRO A 119 1.60 15.07 -7.09
CA PRO A 119 2.93 15.26 -6.52
C PRO A 119 3.94 14.21 -7.02
N GLY A 120 3.51 12.99 -7.36
CA GLY A 120 4.37 12.00 -7.99
C GLY A 120 4.94 12.46 -9.33
N LEU A 121 4.08 12.97 -10.22
CA LEU A 121 4.48 13.53 -11.51
C LEU A 121 5.37 14.76 -11.35
N ILE A 122 5.07 15.64 -10.38
CA ILE A 122 5.93 16.81 -10.08
C ILE A 122 7.34 16.35 -9.69
N LEU A 123 7.47 15.34 -8.84
CA LEU A 123 8.78 14.81 -8.44
C LEU A 123 9.52 14.16 -9.61
N ILE A 124 8.82 13.41 -10.46
CA ILE A 124 9.40 12.82 -11.68
C ILE A 124 9.88 13.92 -12.63
N SER A 125 9.05 14.93 -12.91
CA SER A 125 9.41 16.06 -13.76
C SER A 125 10.61 16.84 -13.20
N PHE A 126 10.62 17.08 -11.88
CA PHE A 126 11.75 17.72 -11.22
C PHE A 126 13.04 16.89 -11.33
N SER A 127 12.94 15.56 -11.19
CA SER A 127 14.08 14.66 -11.40
C SER A 127 14.63 14.80 -12.81
N ILE A 128 13.77 14.73 -13.83
CA ILE A 128 14.16 14.84 -15.25
C ILE A 128 14.84 16.18 -15.53
N LEU A 129 14.32 17.28 -14.98
CA LEU A 129 14.93 18.60 -15.14
C LEU A 129 16.30 18.72 -14.50
N ARG A 130 16.59 17.94 -13.44
CA ARG A 130 17.90 17.96 -12.76
C ARG A 130 18.92 17.03 -13.39
N THR A 131 18.52 15.84 -13.83
CA THR A 131 19.44 14.81 -14.32
C THR A 131 19.53 14.75 -15.84
N GLY A 132 18.55 15.29 -16.57
CA GLY A 132 18.44 15.17 -18.03
C GLY A 132 17.99 13.78 -18.50
N GLU A 133 17.79 12.84 -17.58
CA GLU A 133 17.43 11.44 -17.87
C GLU A 133 16.16 11.05 -17.12
N ALA A 134 15.42 10.11 -17.68
CA ALA A 134 14.21 9.62 -17.05
C ALA A 134 14.54 8.66 -15.89
N PRO A 135 13.81 8.71 -14.75
CA PRO A 135 14.12 7.89 -13.58
C PRO A 135 14.13 6.37 -13.83
N TRP A 136 13.40 5.90 -14.84
CA TRP A 136 13.38 4.48 -15.19
C TRP A 136 14.65 4.00 -15.91
N GLN A 137 15.39 4.89 -16.58
CA GLN A 137 16.65 4.55 -17.25
C GLN A 137 17.76 4.26 -16.24
N SER A 138 17.91 5.15 -15.26
CA SER A 138 18.82 4.94 -14.13
C SER A 138 18.34 3.81 -13.22
N GLY A 139 17.02 3.63 -13.10
CA GLY A 139 16.40 2.56 -12.32
C GLY A 139 16.78 1.15 -12.80
N GLU A 140 16.83 0.91 -14.11
CA GLU A 140 17.18 -0.42 -14.65
C GLU A 140 18.63 -0.79 -14.31
N VAL A 141 19.58 0.14 -14.51
CA VAL A 141 21.00 -0.05 -14.18
C VAL A 141 21.18 -0.27 -12.68
N TYR A 142 20.53 0.56 -11.86
CA TYR A 142 20.55 0.42 -10.41
C TYR A 142 20.03 -0.94 -9.97
N LEU A 143 18.91 -1.38 -10.53
CA LEU A 143 18.27 -2.64 -10.16
C LEU A 143 19.08 -3.86 -10.62
N ALA A 144 19.66 -3.82 -11.81
CA ALA A 144 20.56 -4.86 -12.30
C ALA A 144 21.79 -5.00 -11.38
N ASN A 145 22.39 -3.89 -10.96
CA ASN A 145 23.51 -3.91 -10.02
C ASN A 145 23.09 -4.44 -8.64
N ALA A 146 21.93 -4.04 -8.13
CA ALA A 146 21.38 -4.56 -6.87
C ALA A 146 21.10 -6.07 -6.94
N ILE A 147 20.64 -6.60 -8.08
CA ILE A 147 20.45 -8.04 -8.27
C ILE A 147 21.80 -8.76 -8.24
N LEU A 148 22.83 -8.23 -8.92
CA LEU A 148 24.17 -8.82 -8.93
C LEU A 148 24.82 -8.81 -7.53
N GLU A 149 24.64 -7.73 -6.77
CA GLU A 149 25.12 -7.63 -5.39
C GLU A 149 24.43 -8.65 -4.48
N ASN A 150 23.10 -8.78 -4.57
CA ASN A 150 22.34 -9.78 -3.81
C ASN A 150 22.72 -11.23 -4.21
N ALA A 151 23.02 -11.48 -5.49
CA ALA A 151 23.48 -12.80 -5.94
C ALA A 151 24.81 -13.21 -5.29
N LYS A 152 25.68 -12.25 -4.96
CA LYS A 152 26.91 -12.51 -4.19
C LYS A 152 26.56 -12.96 -2.77
N THR A 153 25.62 -12.30 -2.11
CA THR A 153 25.14 -12.70 -0.78
C THR A 153 24.53 -14.10 -0.79
N TYR A 154 23.77 -14.48 -1.83
CA TYR A 154 23.26 -15.85 -1.96
C TYR A 154 24.37 -16.89 -2.15
N SER A 155 25.42 -16.55 -2.90
CA SER A 155 26.61 -17.40 -3.00
C SER A 155 27.29 -17.60 -1.63
N GLU A 156 27.38 -16.54 -0.82
CA GLU A 156 27.96 -16.59 0.53
C GLU A 156 27.08 -17.39 1.51
N MET A 157 25.76 -17.44 1.28
CA MET A 157 24.80 -18.25 2.05
C MET A 157 24.78 -19.74 1.64
N GLY A 158 25.57 -20.15 0.65
CA GLY A 158 25.70 -21.55 0.24
C GLY A 158 24.64 -22.04 -0.76
N PHE A 159 23.99 -21.14 -1.50
CA PHE A 159 23.08 -21.54 -2.58
C PHE A 159 23.82 -22.24 -3.74
N PRO A 160 23.17 -23.16 -4.48
CA PRO A 160 23.78 -23.86 -5.60
C PRO A 160 24.35 -22.90 -6.66
N PRO A 161 25.60 -23.11 -7.14
CA PRO A 161 26.25 -22.23 -8.12
C PRO A 161 25.44 -22.04 -9.40
N GLU A 162 24.75 -23.09 -9.87
CA GLU A 162 23.90 -23.03 -11.06
C GLU A 162 22.77 -22.01 -10.90
N GLN A 163 22.12 -21.96 -9.73
CA GLN A 163 21.04 -21.01 -9.45
C GLN A 163 21.56 -19.58 -9.35
N VAL A 164 22.71 -19.39 -8.70
CA VAL A 164 23.35 -18.07 -8.58
C VAL A 164 23.77 -17.55 -9.96
N ASN A 165 24.32 -18.41 -10.82
CA ASN A 165 24.71 -18.04 -12.17
C ASN A 165 23.49 -17.70 -13.04
N GLN A 166 22.40 -18.47 -12.94
CA GLN A 166 21.14 -18.11 -13.61
C GLN A 166 20.63 -16.72 -13.24
N ILE A 167 20.69 -16.34 -11.95
CA ILE A 167 20.29 -14.98 -11.51
C ILE A 167 21.20 -13.92 -12.13
N LYS A 168 22.51 -14.15 -12.15
CA LYS A 168 23.50 -13.21 -12.73
C LYS A 168 23.31 -13.04 -14.22
N ASP A 169 23.16 -14.14 -14.95
CA ASP A 169 23.03 -14.14 -16.41
C ASP A 169 21.73 -13.45 -16.85
N ASN A 170 20.67 -13.54 -16.04
CA ASN A 170 19.38 -12.92 -16.31
C ASN A 170 19.16 -11.57 -15.60
N ALA A 171 20.16 -11.02 -14.91
CA ALA A 171 20.00 -9.83 -14.05
C ALA A 171 19.40 -8.63 -14.82
N LYS A 172 19.85 -8.39 -16.05
CA LYS A 172 19.31 -7.33 -16.91
C LYS A 172 17.84 -7.58 -17.29
N GLN A 173 17.51 -8.81 -17.68
CA GLN A 173 16.14 -9.16 -18.05
C GLN A 173 15.17 -9.09 -16.86
N ILE A 174 15.63 -9.50 -15.68
CA ILE A 174 14.87 -9.35 -14.43
C ILE A 174 14.67 -7.87 -14.12
N ALA A 175 15.72 -7.05 -14.21
CA ALA A 175 15.63 -5.61 -13.99
C ALA A 175 14.64 -4.95 -14.97
N ALA A 176 14.77 -5.23 -16.27
CA ALA A 176 13.85 -4.72 -17.30
C ALA A 176 12.40 -5.16 -17.03
N THR A 177 12.16 -6.42 -16.65
CA THR A 177 10.83 -6.92 -16.29
C THR A 177 10.26 -6.18 -15.09
N LEU A 178 11.06 -5.98 -14.03
CA LEU A 178 10.65 -5.24 -12.85
C LEU A 178 10.29 -3.79 -13.18
N ILE A 179 11.10 -3.10 -14.00
CA ILE A 179 10.80 -1.73 -14.47
C ILE A 179 9.48 -1.69 -15.27
N ASN A 180 9.24 -2.66 -16.15
CA ASN A 180 8.02 -2.69 -16.95
C ASN A 180 6.74 -2.96 -16.14
N ILE A 181 6.83 -3.66 -15.00
CA ILE A 181 5.69 -3.89 -14.10
C ILE A 181 5.57 -2.84 -12.98
N LEU A 182 6.54 -1.92 -12.85
CA LEU A 182 6.51 -0.85 -11.85
C LEU A 182 5.19 -0.05 -11.85
N PRO A 183 4.57 0.31 -12.99
CA PRO A 183 3.32 1.08 -12.97
C PRO A 183 2.21 0.38 -12.16
N ALA A 184 1.99 -0.91 -12.40
CA ALA A 184 1.03 -1.69 -11.63
C ALA A 184 1.45 -1.85 -10.16
N LEU A 185 2.74 -2.09 -9.90
CA LEU A 185 3.25 -2.20 -8.53
C LEU A 185 3.04 -0.90 -7.75
N VAL A 186 3.30 0.27 -8.34
CA VAL A 186 3.07 1.58 -7.72
C VAL A 186 1.59 1.76 -7.40
N LEU A 187 0.70 1.48 -8.36
CA LEU A 187 -0.74 1.57 -8.14
C LEU A 187 -1.23 0.66 -7.02
N VAL A 188 -0.81 -0.60 -7.03
CA VAL A 188 -1.14 -1.59 -6.00
C VAL A 188 -0.59 -1.16 -4.63
N ASN A 189 0.65 -0.68 -4.56
CA ASN A 189 1.25 -0.21 -3.31
C ASN A 189 0.51 1.01 -2.74
N ILE A 190 0.13 1.98 -3.58
CA ILE A 190 -0.65 3.14 -3.13
C ILE A 190 -2.02 2.66 -2.63
N ALA A 191 -2.71 1.81 -3.40
CA ALA A 191 -4.02 1.29 -3.02
C ALA A 191 -3.97 0.52 -1.68
N PHE A 192 -2.96 -0.34 -1.53
CA PHE A 192 -2.72 -1.11 -0.31
C PHE A 192 -2.39 -0.20 0.88
N CYS A 193 -1.52 0.79 0.68
CA CYS A 193 -1.17 1.79 1.70
C CYS A 193 -2.41 2.58 2.14
N VAL A 194 -3.22 3.06 1.21
CA VAL A 194 -4.48 3.75 1.53
C VAL A 194 -5.42 2.83 2.31
N TRP A 195 -5.62 1.59 1.84
CA TRP A 195 -6.47 0.60 2.50
C TRP A 195 -6.03 0.32 3.95
N LEU A 196 -4.74 0.05 4.17
CA LEU A 196 -4.17 -0.17 5.50
C LEU A 196 -4.38 1.07 6.41
N ASN A 197 -4.11 2.26 5.89
CA ASN A 197 -4.28 3.50 6.66
C ASN A 197 -5.75 3.79 6.98
N LEU A 198 -6.70 3.46 6.10
CA LEU A 198 -8.13 3.58 6.40
C LEU A 198 -8.55 2.63 7.53
N LEU A 199 -8.07 1.38 7.52
CA LEU A 199 -8.34 0.42 8.61
C LEU A 199 -7.73 0.87 9.94
N ALA A 200 -6.48 1.34 9.92
CA ALA A 200 -5.80 1.84 11.10
C ALA A 200 -6.45 3.14 11.63
N ALA A 201 -6.80 4.07 10.73
CA ALA A 201 -7.49 5.32 11.08
C ALA A 201 -8.88 5.06 11.68
N ARG A 202 -9.65 4.10 11.17
CA ARG A 202 -10.95 3.71 11.77
C ARG A 202 -10.80 3.39 13.25
N THR A 203 -9.77 2.60 13.59
CA THR A 203 -9.50 2.15 14.96
C THR A 203 -9.06 3.32 15.85
N THR A 204 -8.12 4.16 15.38
CA THR A 204 -7.59 5.28 16.18
C THR A 204 -8.60 6.40 16.35
N PHE A 205 -9.42 6.68 15.32
CA PHE A 205 -10.43 7.74 15.35
C PHE A 205 -11.57 7.37 16.30
N HIS A 206 -12.04 6.11 16.27
CA HIS A 206 -13.06 5.63 17.20
C HIS A 206 -12.60 5.73 18.66
N ARG A 207 -11.34 5.35 18.94
CA ARG A 207 -10.74 5.47 20.29
C ARG A 207 -10.68 6.92 20.80
N GLN A 208 -10.54 7.88 19.90
CA GLN A 208 -10.40 9.31 20.20
C GLN A 208 -11.67 10.13 19.93
N ARG A 209 -12.80 9.46 19.65
CA ARG A 209 -14.10 10.07 19.34
C ARG A 209 -14.04 11.09 18.19
N LEU A 210 -13.16 10.87 17.22
CA LEU A 210 -13.08 11.66 15.99
C LEU A 210 -14.08 11.12 14.96
N TYR A 211 -14.61 12.00 14.13
CA TYR A 211 -15.49 11.62 13.03
C TYR A 211 -14.76 10.74 12.01
N PHE A 212 -15.34 9.59 11.68
CA PHE A 212 -14.86 8.69 10.63
C PHE A 212 -16.05 8.22 9.78
N PRO A 213 -15.99 8.25 8.44
CA PRO A 213 -17.05 7.76 7.58
C PRO A 213 -17.36 6.28 7.82
N ASP A 214 -18.65 5.92 7.85
CA ASP A 214 -19.03 4.52 7.87
C ASP A 214 -18.92 3.92 6.46
N PHE A 215 -17.90 3.08 6.26
CA PHE A 215 -17.72 2.30 5.02
C PHE A 215 -18.56 1.01 5.01
N GLY A 216 -19.42 0.80 6.01
CA GLY A 216 -20.19 -0.41 6.18
C GLY A 216 -19.33 -1.62 6.57
N ASP A 217 -19.89 -2.81 6.35
CA ASP A 217 -19.22 -4.06 6.65
C ASP A 217 -18.31 -4.48 5.48
N LEU A 218 -17.01 -4.24 5.64
CA LEU A 218 -16.01 -4.56 4.62
C LEU A 218 -15.91 -6.05 4.29
N SER A 219 -16.38 -6.97 5.16
CA SER A 219 -16.43 -8.39 4.78
C SER A 219 -17.53 -8.70 3.75
N ARG A 220 -18.45 -7.76 3.51
CA ARG A 220 -19.48 -7.88 2.48
C ARG A 220 -19.07 -7.20 1.18
N TRP A 221 -17.89 -6.59 1.14
CA TRP A 221 -17.36 -5.98 -0.05
C TRP A 221 -17.17 -7.03 -1.16
N LYS A 222 -17.50 -6.64 -2.40
CA LYS A 222 -17.41 -7.47 -3.61
C LYS A 222 -16.91 -6.58 -4.75
N SER A 223 -16.00 -7.10 -5.58
CA SER A 223 -15.57 -6.39 -6.78
C SER A 223 -16.66 -6.41 -7.87
N PRO A 224 -16.63 -5.48 -8.85
CA PRO A 224 -17.59 -5.48 -9.95
C PRO A 224 -17.47 -6.75 -10.80
N ASP A 225 -18.60 -7.42 -11.08
CA ASP A 225 -18.60 -8.71 -11.82
C ASP A 225 -17.93 -8.61 -13.21
N LYS A 226 -17.98 -7.44 -13.85
CA LYS A 226 -17.34 -7.19 -15.16
C LYS A 226 -15.81 -7.27 -15.14
N LEU A 227 -15.17 -7.18 -13.97
CA LEU A 227 -13.71 -7.23 -13.83
C LEU A 227 -13.13 -8.56 -14.31
N VAL A 228 -13.92 -9.64 -14.32
CA VAL A 228 -13.50 -10.95 -14.80
C VAL A 228 -13.10 -10.94 -16.28
N TRP A 229 -13.81 -10.16 -17.10
CA TRP A 229 -13.51 -10.06 -18.51
C TRP A 229 -12.16 -9.39 -18.75
N LEU A 230 -11.76 -8.44 -17.89
CA LEU A 230 -10.44 -7.86 -17.94
C LEU A 230 -9.36 -8.90 -17.63
N VAL A 231 -9.57 -9.79 -16.64
CA VAL A 231 -8.66 -10.91 -16.37
C VAL A 231 -8.55 -11.85 -17.55
N ILE A 232 -9.68 -12.23 -18.16
CA ILE A 232 -9.70 -13.16 -19.31
C ILE A 232 -8.97 -12.54 -20.50
N VAL A 233 -9.29 -11.29 -20.85
CA VAL A 233 -8.68 -10.59 -21.98
C VAL A 233 -7.18 -10.38 -21.75
N SER A 234 -6.78 -9.89 -20.56
CA SER A 234 -5.36 -9.71 -20.24
C SER A 234 -4.62 -11.05 -20.17
N GLY A 235 -5.24 -12.12 -19.63
CA GLY A 235 -4.66 -13.46 -19.66
C GLY A 235 -4.44 -13.99 -21.07
N GLY A 236 -5.40 -13.80 -21.98
CA GLY A 236 -5.26 -14.15 -23.39
C GLY A 236 -4.17 -13.33 -24.11
N MET A 237 -4.05 -12.04 -23.78
CA MET A 237 -3.02 -11.17 -24.32
C MET A 237 -1.59 -11.60 -23.97
N LEU A 238 -1.38 -12.37 -22.88
CA LEU A 238 -0.05 -12.92 -22.55
C LEU A 238 0.46 -13.95 -23.57
N LEU A 239 -0.44 -14.54 -24.38
CA LEU A 239 -0.07 -15.52 -25.41
C LEU A 239 0.39 -14.86 -26.71
N ILE A 240 0.24 -13.53 -26.82
CA ILE A 240 0.67 -12.77 -28.00
C ILE A 240 2.19 -12.54 -27.88
N PRO A 241 3.00 -12.94 -28.88
CA PRO A 241 4.45 -12.78 -28.86
C PRO A 241 4.86 -11.33 -29.21
N ASP A 242 4.32 -10.37 -28.46
CA ASP A 242 4.67 -8.95 -28.53
C ASP A 242 4.95 -8.43 -27.12
N GLU A 243 6.14 -7.86 -26.91
CA GLU A 243 6.59 -7.43 -25.59
C GLU A 243 5.69 -6.33 -24.98
N ARG A 244 5.20 -5.39 -25.79
CA ARG A 244 4.38 -4.28 -25.30
C ARG A 244 3.02 -4.78 -24.85
N VAL A 245 2.41 -5.67 -25.64
CA VAL A 245 1.15 -6.33 -25.30
C VAL A 245 1.33 -7.20 -24.06
N PHE A 246 2.42 -7.96 -23.96
CA PHE A 246 2.74 -8.80 -22.82
C PHE A 246 2.84 -7.99 -21.52
N TYR A 247 3.61 -6.89 -21.51
CA TYR A 247 3.75 -6.07 -20.31
C TYR A 247 2.49 -5.27 -19.97
N ALA A 248 1.71 -4.83 -20.97
CA ALA A 248 0.41 -4.21 -20.73
C ALA A 248 -0.57 -5.20 -20.06
N ALA A 249 -0.61 -6.44 -20.56
CA ALA A 249 -1.39 -7.53 -19.99
C ALA A 249 -0.96 -7.88 -18.56
N LEU A 250 0.34 -7.99 -18.31
CA LEU A 250 0.87 -8.24 -16.96
C LEU A 250 0.48 -7.14 -15.96
N ASN A 251 0.65 -5.87 -16.33
CA ASN A 251 0.26 -4.75 -15.46
C ASN A 251 -1.25 -4.79 -15.13
N ALA A 252 -2.10 -5.05 -16.13
CA ALA A 252 -3.54 -5.19 -15.93
C ALA A 252 -3.88 -6.38 -14.99
N LEU A 253 -3.22 -7.52 -15.16
CA LEU A 253 -3.42 -8.70 -14.32
C LEU A 253 -2.97 -8.45 -12.87
N ILE A 254 -1.82 -7.81 -12.65
CA ILE A 254 -1.33 -7.45 -11.30
C ILE A 254 -2.37 -6.61 -10.56
N ILE A 255 -2.95 -5.60 -11.23
CA ILE A 255 -3.99 -4.75 -10.65
C ILE A 255 -5.26 -5.58 -10.35
N CYS A 256 -5.71 -6.41 -11.29
CA CYS A 256 -6.87 -7.27 -11.08
C CYS A 256 -6.68 -8.25 -9.92
N PHE A 257 -5.53 -8.92 -9.86
CA PHE A 257 -5.20 -9.87 -8.80
C PHE A 257 -5.16 -9.20 -7.43
N PHE A 258 -4.68 -7.96 -7.33
CA PHE A 258 -4.78 -7.20 -6.10
C PHE A 258 -6.24 -6.92 -5.70
N ILE A 259 -7.11 -6.58 -6.64
CA ILE A 259 -8.55 -6.37 -6.35
C ILE A 259 -9.20 -7.68 -5.87
N TYR A 260 -8.90 -8.80 -6.51
CA TYR A 260 -9.39 -10.12 -6.09
C TYR A 260 -8.78 -10.59 -4.76
N LEU A 261 -7.55 -10.19 -4.43
CA LEU A 261 -6.96 -10.40 -3.10
C LEU A 261 -7.81 -9.71 -2.02
N LEU A 262 -8.21 -8.45 -2.24
CA LEU A 262 -9.08 -7.72 -1.32
C LEU A 262 -10.46 -8.39 -1.18
N GLN A 263 -11.02 -8.91 -2.29
CA GLN A 263 -12.29 -9.65 -2.25
C GLN A 263 -12.15 -10.97 -1.50
N GLY A 264 -11.08 -11.73 -1.76
CA GLY A 264 -10.76 -12.97 -1.05
C GLY A 264 -10.61 -12.75 0.45
N LEU A 265 -9.90 -11.68 0.85
CA LEU A 265 -9.79 -11.26 2.25
C LEU A 265 -11.15 -10.93 2.87
N ALA A 266 -12.05 -10.25 2.14
CA ALA A 266 -13.40 -9.97 2.61
C ALA A 266 -14.21 -11.26 2.83
N ILE A 267 -14.11 -12.24 1.93
CA ILE A 267 -14.77 -13.56 2.06
C ILE A 267 -14.22 -14.33 3.27
N ILE A 268 -12.90 -14.39 3.43
CA ILE A 268 -12.27 -15.12 4.53
C ILE A 268 -12.63 -14.48 5.87
N SER A 269 -12.59 -13.14 5.94
CA SER A 269 -13.03 -12.38 7.12
C SER A 269 -14.51 -12.64 7.45
N PHE A 270 -15.37 -12.76 6.44
CA PHE A 270 -16.78 -13.14 6.62
C PHE A 270 -16.90 -14.54 7.24
N PHE A 271 -16.21 -15.55 6.71
CA PHE A 271 -16.24 -16.91 7.23
C PHE A 271 -15.64 -17.02 8.63
N PHE A 272 -14.54 -16.31 8.90
CA PHE A 272 -13.93 -16.24 10.23
C PHE A 272 -14.90 -15.72 11.29
N ARG A 273 -15.70 -14.71 10.96
CA ARG A 273 -16.75 -14.19 11.86
C ARG A 273 -17.94 -15.13 11.95
N LYS A 274 -18.44 -15.65 10.83
CA LYS A 274 -19.59 -16.59 10.81
C LYS A 274 -19.30 -17.87 11.59
N LYS A 275 -18.09 -18.41 11.49
CA LYS A 275 -17.67 -19.66 12.17
C LYS A 275 -17.03 -19.41 13.54
N ASN A 276 -17.04 -18.17 14.05
CA ASN A 276 -16.42 -17.78 15.33
C ASN A 276 -14.97 -18.30 15.50
N ILE A 277 -14.16 -18.21 14.44
CA ILE A 277 -12.78 -18.70 14.46
C ILE A 277 -11.97 -17.89 15.49
N PRO A 278 -11.24 -18.55 16.42
CA PRO A 278 -10.50 -17.87 17.48
C PRO A 278 -9.43 -16.92 16.92
N VAL A 279 -9.15 -15.84 17.66
CA VAL A 279 -8.19 -14.79 17.25
C VAL A 279 -6.84 -15.37 16.85
N ILE A 280 -6.34 -16.36 17.59
CA ILE A 280 -5.03 -16.98 17.35
C ILE A 280 -4.95 -17.60 15.94
N LEU A 281 -5.95 -18.37 15.54
CA LEU A 281 -5.99 -18.99 14.20
C LEU A 281 -6.11 -17.94 13.09
N ARG A 282 -6.88 -16.88 13.31
CA ARG A 282 -6.96 -15.76 12.35
C ARG A 282 -5.61 -15.06 12.18
N THR A 283 -4.90 -14.83 13.29
CA THR A 283 -3.56 -14.23 13.26
C THR A 283 -2.58 -15.12 12.51
N ILE A 284 -2.56 -16.43 12.79
CA ILE A 284 -1.70 -17.39 12.06
C ILE A 284 -2.00 -17.35 10.57
N PHE A 285 -3.27 -17.35 10.18
CA PHE A 285 -3.66 -17.25 8.77
C PHE A 285 -3.13 -15.97 8.10
N TYR A 286 -3.29 -14.80 8.73
CA TYR A 286 -2.79 -13.54 8.17
C TYR A 286 -1.26 -13.46 8.14
N VAL A 287 -0.57 -14.07 9.11
CA VAL A 287 0.90 -14.20 9.08
C VAL A 287 1.33 -15.09 7.91
N LEU A 288 0.71 -16.27 7.74
CA LEU A 288 1.00 -17.14 6.60
C LEU A 288 0.72 -16.42 5.27
N LEU A 289 -0.40 -15.71 5.17
CA LEU A 289 -0.71 -14.91 3.98
C LEU A 289 0.40 -13.89 3.65
N ALA A 290 0.94 -13.21 4.66
CA ALA A 290 1.98 -12.20 4.49
C ALA A 290 3.34 -12.79 4.08
N PHE A 291 3.69 -13.98 4.56
CA PHE A 291 5.01 -14.58 4.32
C PHE A 291 5.02 -15.65 3.22
N GLN A 292 3.87 -16.18 2.80
CA GLN A 292 3.78 -17.30 1.88
C GLN A 292 3.00 -16.92 0.61
N PRO A 293 3.68 -16.81 -0.55
CA PRO A 293 3.04 -16.47 -1.82
C PRO A 293 1.91 -17.42 -2.21
N ILE A 294 2.02 -18.71 -1.87
CA ILE A 294 0.98 -19.71 -2.18
C ILE A 294 -0.35 -19.39 -1.50
N PHE A 295 -0.34 -18.93 -0.24
CA PHE A 295 -1.56 -18.53 0.44
C PHE A 295 -2.16 -17.28 -0.21
N THR A 296 -1.33 -16.32 -0.61
CA THR A 296 -1.78 -15.14 -1.36
C THR A 296 -2.49 -15.52 -2.65
N LEU A 297 -1.93 -16.46 -3.42
CA LEU A 297 -2.57 -16.98 -4.64
C LEU A 297 -3.89 -17.68 -4.35
N LEU A 298 -3.98 -18.49 -3.30
CA LEU A 298 -5.23 -19.14 -2.89
C LEU A 298 -6.30 -18.11 -2.53
N VAL A 299 -5.95 -17.05 -1.80
CA VAL A 299 -6.91 -15.98 -1.47
C VAL A 299 -7.38 -15.23 -2.71
N ILE A 300 -6.49 -14.94 -3.65
CA ILE A 300 -6.85 -14.34 -4.94
C ILE A 300 -7.82 -15.25 -5.69
N ALA A 301 -7.55 -16.56 -5.74
CA ALA A 301 -8.42 -17.53 -6.40
C ALA A 301 -9.81 -17.57 -5.74
N VAL A 302 -9.88 -17.58 -4.40
CA VAL A 302 -11.16 -17.48 -3.67
C VAL A 302 -11.92 -16.21 -4.05
N GLY A 303 -11.23 -15.07 -4.14
CA GLY A 303 -11.84 -13.81 -4.56
C GLY A 303 -12.36 -13.83 -5.99
N LEU A 304 -11.61 -14.44 -6.91
CA LEU A 304 -11.99 -14.59 -8.31
C LEU A 304 -13.21 -15.52 -8.46
N PHE A 305 -13.17 -16.70 -7.83
CA PHE A 305 -14.21 -17.72 -7.98
C PHE A 305 -15.55 -17.38 -7.30
N ASP A 306 -15.56 -16.44 -6.36
CA ASP A 306 -16.78 -15.91 -5.72
C ASP A 306 -17.77 -15.29 -6.72
N LEU A 307 -17.31 -14.89 -7.91
CA LEU A 307 -18.18 -14.38 -8.97
C LEU A 307 -19.17 -15.44 -9.48
N TRP A 308 -18.74 -16.70 -9.61
CA TRP A 308 -19.57 -17.80 -10.09
C TRP A 308 -20.19 -18.60 -8.96
N LEU A 309 -19.45 -18.78 -7.87
CA LEU A 309 -19.84 -19.65 -6.76
C LEU A 309 -20.58 -18.91 -5.64
N ASP A 310 -20.71 -17.57 -5.69
CA ASP A 310 -21.34 -16.72 -4.66
C ASP A 310 -21.30 -17.34 -3.26
N PHE A 311 -20.08 -17.50 -2.71
CA PHE A 311 -19.83 -18.31 -1.51
C PHE A 311 -20.65 -17.84 -0.29
N ARG A 312 -21.13 -16.60 -0.37
CA ARG A 312 -21.95 -15.94 0.65
C ARG A 312 -23.43 -16.31 0.54
N LYS A 313 -23.98 -16.56 -0.66
CA LYS A 313 -25.39 -16.96 -0.86
C LYS A 313 -25.66 -18.46 -0.73
N PHE A 314 -24.74 -19.33 -1.15
CA PHE A 314 -24.98 -20.79 -1.13
C PHE A 314 -25.33 -21.36 0.25
N ASN A 315 -25.02 -20.64 1.33
CA ASN A 315 -25.31 -21.06 2.70
C ASN A 315 -26.65 -20.57 3.26
N VAL A 316 -27.39 -19.68 2.58
CA VAL A 316 -28.75 -19.31 3.02
C VAL A 316 -29.75 -20.39 2.63
N THR A 317 -29.54 -21.04 1.48
CA THR A 317 -30.45 -22.06 0.94
C THR A 317 -30.33 -23.41 1.65
N MET A 318 -29.17 -23.74 2.22
CA MET A 318 -28.94 -25.01 2.95
C MET A 318 -29.57 -25.00 4.35
N ASP A 319 -29.57 -23.88 5.06
CA ASP A 319 -30.21 -23.75 6.39
C ASP A 319 -31.75 -23.66 6.28
N GLY A 320 -32.30 -23.27 5.11
CA GLY A 320 -33.74 -23.23 4.85
C GLY A 320 -34.34 -24.54 4.29
N SER A 321 -33.50 -25.49 3.87
CA SER A 321 -33.93 -26.80 3.36
C SER A 321 -33.84 -27.91 4.42
N ALA A 322 -33.34 -27.59 5.63
CA ALA A 322 -33.24 -28.49 6.78
C ALA A 322 -34.20 -28.08 7.92
N ALA A 323 -35.27 -27.34 7.59
CA ALA A 323 -36.36 -26.98 8.49
C ALA A 323 -37.67 -27.62 8.03
#